data_AF-A0A928Q328-F1
#
_entry.id   AF-A0A928Q328-F1
#
_cell.length_a   1.000
_cell.length_b   1.000
_cell.length_c   1.000
_cell.angle_alpha   90.00
_cell.angle_beta   90.00
_cell.angle_gamma   90.00
#
_symmetry.space_group_name_H-M   'P 1'
#
loop_
_entity.id
_entity.type
_entity.pdbx_description
1 polymer ?
#
loop_
_entity_poly.entity_id
_entity_poly.type
_entity_poly.pdbx_seq_one_letter_code
_entity_poly.pdbx_strand_id
1 'polypeptide(L)'
;MFKAAGLALIASGFIVYIKTVKPELSFLIRIGGICAVFTAVYASFEFARDRLDYLISLGDSEIAFVRTALKITAVCLVTQTAADICRDCNETALATGTETVGKVLILALAFPVIENILKFGLALLGG
;
A
#
# COMPACT_ATOMS: atom_id res chain seq x y z
N MET A 1 6.50 5.33 12.48
CA MET A 1 5.03 5.42 12.65
C MET A 1 4.57 6.80 13.10
N PHE A 2 4.91 7.30 14.30
CA PHE A 2 4.43 8.62 14.78
C PHE A 2 4.86 9.83 13.91
N LYS A 3 6.07 9.81 13.31
CA LYS A 3 6.53 10.88 12.41
C LYS A 3 5.74 10.98 11.09
N ALA A 4 5.32 9.84 10.52
CA ALA A 4 4.57 9.80 9.27
C ALA A 4 3.11 10.24 9.48
N ALA A 5 2.49 9.82 10.58
CA ALA A 5 1.15 10.27 10.97
C ALA A 5 1.12 11.79 11.26
N GLY A 6 2.14 12.33 11.93
CA GLY A 6 2.26 13.76 12.19
C GLY A 6 2.43 14.60 10.91
N LEU A 7 3.27 14.13 9.97
CA LEU A 7 3.44 14.79 8.68
C LEU A 7 2.16 14.76 7.84
N ALA A 8 1.43 13.63 7.84
CA ALA A 8 0.16 13.49 7.14
C ALA A 8 -0.93 14.42 7.70
N LEU A 9 -1.01 14.57 9.03
CA LEU A 9 -1.95 15.49 9.68
C LEU A 9 -1.66 16.95 9.32
N ILE A 10 -0.41 17.38 9.40
CA ILE A 10 0.00 18.75 9.08
C ILE A 10 -0.23 19.04 7.59
N ALA A 11 0.12 18.09 6.70
CA ALA A 11 -0.14 18.21 5.27
C ALA A 11 -1.64 18.29 4.95
N SER A 12 -2.48 17.47 5.60
CA SER A 12 -3.93 17.50 5.41
C SER A 12 -4.54 18.84 5.83
N GLY A 13 -4.08 19.43 6.94
CA GLY A 13 -4.54 20.74 7.40
C GLY A 13 -4.17 21.86 6.43
N PHE A 14 -2.94 21.83 5.88
CA PHE A 14 -2.51 22.78 4.85
C PHE A 14 -3.30 22.65 3.54
N ILE A 15 -3.61 21.42 3.12
CA ILE A 15 -4.42 21.16 1.91
C ILE A 15 -5.82 21.76 2.07
N VAL A 16 -6.47 21.58 3.22
CA VAL A 16 -7.81 22.14 3.50
C VAL A 16 -7.77 23.67 3.46
N TYR A 17 -6.76 24.28 4.07
CA TYR A 17 -6.60 25.73 4.12
C TYR A 17 -6.44 26.36 2.72
N ILE A 18 -5.65 25.74 1.85
CA ILE A 18 -5.40 26.25 0.49
C ILE A 18 -6.61 26.04 -0.44
N LYS A 19 -7.43 25.00 -0.18
CA LYS A 19 -8.68 24.74 -0.90
C LYS A 19 -9.70 25.88 -0.81
N THR A 20 -9.65 26.65 0.28
CA THR A 20 -10.46 27.85 0.48
C THR A 20 -9.98 29.08 -0.31
N VAL A 21 -8.73 29.10 -0.79
CA VAL A 21 -8.14 30.30 -1.41
C VAL A 21 -8.04 30.19 -2.94
N LYS A 22 -7.59 29.04 -3.48
CA LYS A 22 -7.51 28.79 -4.94
C LYS A 22 -7.72 27.29 -5.27
N PRO A 23 -8.90 26.88 -5.75
CA PRO A 23 -9.21 25.46 -5.99
C PRO A 23 -8.34 24.82 -7.09
N GLU A 24 -7.83 25.61 -8.05
CA GLU A 24 -6.94 25.15 -9.12
C GLU A 24 -5.55 24.69 -8.60
N LEU A 25 -5.05 25.31 -7.53
CA LEU A 25 -3.80 24.93 -6.86
C LEU A 25 -3.98 23.75 -5.90
N SER A 26 -5.20 23.47 -5.45
CA SER A 26 -5.49 22.36 -4.53
C SER A 26 -5.25 20.99 -5.13
N PHE A 27 -5.40 20.81 -6.44
CA PHE A 27 -5.13 19.54 -7.10
C PHE A 27 -3.63 19.21 -7.07
N LEU A 28 -2.77 20.18 -7.42
CA LEU A 28 -1.31 20.00 -7.45
C LEU A 28 -0.73 19.79 -6.03
N ILE A 29 -1.25 20.53 -5.05
CA ILE A 29 -0.82 20.41 -3.64
C ILE A 29 -1.34 19.10 -3.01
N ARG A 30 -2.52 18.60 -3.41
CA ARG A 30 -2.99 17.26 -3.02
C ARG A 30 -2.05 16.17 -3.53
N ILE A 31 -1.77 16.14 -4.83
CA ILE A 31 -0.84 15.16 -5.41
C ILE A 31 0.53 15.26 -4.71
N GLY A 32 1.03 16.47 -4.48
CA GLY A 32 2.29 16.69 -3.74
C GLY A 32 2.25 16.16 -2.30
N GLY A 33 1.15 16.37 -1.57
CA GLY A 33 0.96 15.87 -0.21
C GLY A 33 0.86 14.35 -0.14
N ILE A 34 0.16 13.73 -1.09
CA ILE A 34 0.10 12.26 -1.21
C ILE A 34 1.47 11.68 -1.55
N CYS A 35 2.20 12.27 -2.50
CA CYS A 35 3.56 11.85 -2.80
C CYS A 35 4.45 11.91 -1.56
N ALA A 36 4.41 13.01 -0.79
CA ALA A 36 5.20 13.16 0.43
C ALA A 36 4.86 12.14 1.53
N VAL A 37 3.57 11.85 1.74
CA VAL A 37 3.12 10.80 2.67
C VAL A 37 3.55 9.42 2.18
N PHE A 38 3.47 9.15 0.88
CA PHE A 38 3.93 7.90 0.27
C PHE A 38 5.43 7.69 0.43
N THR A 39 6.26 8.72 0.29
CA THR A 39 7.71 8.61 0.53
C THR A 39 8.00 8.27 2.01
N ALA A 40 7.26 8.85 2.95
CA ALA A 40 7.41 8.57 4.38
C ALA A 40 6.97 7.15 4.77
N VAL A 41 5.93 6.62 4.12
CA VAL A 41 5.49 5.22 4.28
C VAL A 41 6.50 4.27 3.63
N TYR A 42 7.01 4.59 2.44
CA TYR A 42 8.01 3.79 1.73
C TYR A 42 9.29 3.61 2.56
N ALA A 43 9.77 4.68 3.19
CA ALA A 43 10.92 4.63 4.11
C ALA A 43 10.69 3.70 5.32
N SER A 44 9.45 3.59 5.81
CA SER A 44 9.10 2.66 6.90
C SER A 44 9.05 1.21 6.41
N PHE A 45 8.67 1.00 5.15
CA PHE A 45 8.66 -0.29 4.48
C PHE A 45 10.07 -0.79 4.13
N GLU A 46 11.01 0.08 3.78
CA GLU A 46 12.41 -0.30 3.57
C GLU A 46 13.05 -0.88 4.82
N PHE A 47 12.86 -0.25 5.98
CA PHE A 47 13.36 -0.80 7.25
C PHE A 47 12.78 -2.20 7.55
N ALA A 48 11.50 -2.41 7.24
CA ALA A 48 10.87 -3.73 7.37
C ALA A 48 11.40 -4.73 6.35
N ARG A 49 11.67 -4.32 5.10
CA ARG A 49 12.27 -5.18 4.07
C ARG A 49 13.68 -5.61 4.43
N ASP A 50 14.55 -4.70 4.85
CA ASP A 50 15.93 -5.04 5.22
C ASP A 50 15.99 -6.05 6.36
N ARG A 51 15.09 -5.90 7.34
CA ARG A 51 14.95 -6.88 8.44
C ARG A 51 14.39 -8.21 7.94
N LEU A 52 13.48 -8.18 6.98
CA LEU A 52 12.89 -9.39 6.41
C LEU A 52 13.91 -10.14 5.53
N ASP A 53 14.68 -9.45 4.69
CA ASP A 53 15.70 -10.05 3.83
C ASP A 53 16.87 -10.62 4.66
N TYR A 54 17.21 -9.99 5.79
CA TYR A 54 18.14 -10.56 6.79
C TYR A 54 17.59 -11.84 7.46
N LEU A 55 16.29 -11.91 7.73
CA LEU A 55 15.68 -13.12 8.30
C LEU A 55 15.56 -14.23 7.24
N ILE A 56 15.28 -13.88 5.98
CA ILE A 56 15.22 -14.83 4.86
C ILE A 56 16.60 -15.47 4.62
N SER A 57 17.69 -14.73 4.77
CA SER A 57 19.05 -15.28 4.60
C SER A 57 19.44 -16.27 5.71
N LEU A 58 18.70 -16.31 6.82
CA LEU A 58 18.88 -17.27 7.91
C LEU A 58 18.13 -18.60 7.70
N GLY A 59 17.35 -18.74 6.62
CA GLY A 59 17.05 -20.05 6.03
C GLY A 59 15.63 -20.58 6.10
N ASP A 60 14.60 -19.76 6.34
CA ASP A 60 13.22 -20.28 6.51
C ASP A 60 12.24 -19.90 5.39
N SER A 61 11.57 -20.92 4.82
CA SER A 61 10.53 -20.76 3.79
C SER A 61 9.28 -20.03 4.30
N GLU A 62 9.05 -20.04 5.62
CA GLU A 62 7.91 -19.38 6.25
C GLU A 62 7.90 -17.85 6.02
N ILE A 63 9.07 -17.25 5.77
CA ILE A 63 9.21 -15.79 5.62
C ILE A 63 8.74 -15.31 4.24
N ALA A 64 8.62 -16.21 3.26
CA ALA A 64 8.07 -15.90 1.93
C ALA A 64 6.60 -15.46 2.00
N PHE A 65 5.82 -15.99 2.95
CA PHE A 65 4.45 -15.58 3.21
C PHE A 65 4.38 -14.15 3.75
N VAL A 66 5.24 -13.83 4.73
CA VAL A 66 5.32 -12.49 5.31
C VAL A 66 5.66 -11.46 4.22
N ARG A 67 6.60 -11.78 3.33
CA ARG A 67 6.95 -10.93 2.19
C ARG A 67 5.78 -10.69 1.24
N THR A 68 4.99 -11.72 0.97
CA THR A 68 3.82 -11.64 0.07
C THR A 68 2.69 -10.85 0.72
N ALA A 69 2.40 -11.08 2.01
CA ALA A 69 1.44 -10.31 2.78
C ALA A 69 1.81 -8.82 2.81
N LEU A 70 3.09 -8.49 2.99
CA LEU A 70 3.59 -7.12 3.00
C LEU A 70 3.37 -6.43 1.63
N LYS A 71 3.57 -7.15 0.52
CA LYS A 71 3.26 -6.65 -0.83
C LYS A 71 1.77 -6.40 -1.02
N ILE A 72 0.91 -7.31 -0.57
CA ILE A 72 -0.54 -7.15 -0.66
C ILE A 72 -0.99 -5.89 0.11
N THR A 73 -0.50 -5.69 1.33
CA THR A 73 -0.79 -4.51 2.14
C THR A 73 -0.33 -3.22 1.46
N ALA A 74 0.85 -3.22 0.84
CA ALA A 74 1.35 -2.08 0.08
C ALA A 74 0.42 -1.72 -1.11
N VAL A 75 0.01 -2.72 -1.90
CA VAL A 75 -0.91 -2.52 -3.04
C VAL A 75 -2.26 -2.00 -2.58
N CYS A 76 -2.81 -2.56 -1.49
CA CYS A 76 -4.07 -2.09 -0.90
C CYS A 76 -4.00 -0.60 -0.53
N LEU A 77 -2.96 -0.19 0.20
CA LEU A 77 -2.79 1.20 0.62
C LEU A 77 -2.68 2.18 -0.56
N VAL A 78 -1.89 1.81 -1.58
CA VAL A 78 -1.72 2.60 -2.82
C VAL A 78 -3.05 2.76 -3.55
N THR A 79 -3.73 1.66 -3.81
CA THR A 79 -4.95 1.64 -4.63
C THR A 79 -6.11 2.34 -3.94
N GLN A 80 -6.23 2.20 -2.62
CA GLN A 80 -7.25 2.87 -1.83
C GLN A 80 -7.00 4.38 -1.78
N THR A 81 -5.75 4.80 -1.55
CA THR A 81 -5.39 6.22 -1.56
C THR A 81 -5.61 6.84 -2.95
N ALA A 82 -5.25 6.12 -4.02
CA ALA A 82 -5.49 6.56 -5.40
C ALA A 82 -6.99 6.70 -5.71
N ALA A 83 -7.82 5.75 -5.26
CA ALA A 83 -9.27 5.82 -5.43
C ALA A 83 -9.87 7.01 -4.67
N ASP A 84 -9.43 7.28 -3.45
CA ASP A 84 -9.92 8.41 -2.65
C ASP A 84 -9.53 9.75 -3.28
N ILE A 85 -8.35 9.86 -3.91
CA ILE A 85 -7.96 11.04 -4.69
C ILE A 85 -8.90 11.26 -5.87
N CYS A 86 -9.22 10.19 -6.62
CA CYS A 86 -10.15 10.29 -7.74
C CYS A 86 -11.54 10.75 -7.27
N ARG A 87 -12.06 10.23 -6.14
CA ARG A 87 -13.32 10.70 -5.54
C ARG A 87 -13.25 12.18 -5.16
N ASP A 88 -12.12 12.58 -4.57
CA ASP A 88 -11.84 13.95 -4.14
C ASP A 88 -11.76 14.97 -5.28
N CYS A 89 -11.59 14.49 -6.52
CA CYS A 89 -11.57 15.28 -7.75
C CYS A 89 -12.90 15.20 -8.52
N ASN A 90 -13.95 14.66 -7.89
CA ASN A 90 -15.26 14.35 -8.50
C ASN A 90 -15.21 13.31 -9.63
N GLU A 91 -14.14 12.52 -9.73
CA GLU A 91 -13.96 11.45 -10.73
C GLU A 91 -14.32 10.08 -10.13
N THR A 92 -15.61 9.89 -9.80
CA THR A 92 -16.08 8.67 -9.11
C THR A 92 -15.95 7.41 -9.97
N ALA A 93 -16.14 7.50 -11.30
CA ALA A 93 -15.99 6.35 -12.20
C ALA A 93 -14.54 5.82 -12.19
N LEU A 94 -13.56 6.73 -12.22
CA LEU A 94 -12.15 6.40 -12.17
C LEU A 94 -11.73 5.86 -10.79
N ALA A 95 -12.32 6.38 -9.71
CA ALA A 95 -12.12 5.85 -8.37
C ALA A 95 -12.57 4.39 -8.24
N THR A 96 -13.79 4.09 -8.68
CA THR A 96 -14.33 2.72 -8.65
C THR A 96 -13.53 1.78 -9.54
N GLY A 97 -13.09 2.25 -10.72
CA GLY A 97 -12.18 1.49 -11.59
C GLY A 97 -10.86 1.15 -10.88
N THR A 98 -10.24 2.13 -10.22
CA THR A 98 -8.98 1.95 -9.48
C THR A 98 -9.13 0.97 -8.32
N GLU A 99 -10.24 1.05 -7.58
CA GLU A 99 -10.54 0.11 -6.49
C GLU A 99 -10.72 -1.33 -7.01
N THR A 100 -11.38 -1.47 -8.16
CA THR A 100 -11.59 -2.78 -8.82
C THR A 100 -10.25 -3.38 -9.26
N VAL A 101 -9.37 -2.59 -9.88
CA VAL A 101 -8.02 -3.03 -10.28
C VAL A 101 -7.21 -3.45 -9.05
N GLY A 102 -7.29 -2.70 -7.95
CA GLY A 102 -6.62 -3.05 -6.69
C GLY A 102 -7.07 -4.40 -6.14
N LYS A 103 -8.38 -4.67 -6.14
CA LYS A 103 -8.94 -5.96 -5.72
C LYS A 103 -8.45 -7.11 -6.59
N VAL A 104 -8.42 -6.94 -7.92
CA VAL A 104 -7.91 -7.96 -8.86
C VAL A 104 -6.42 -8.23 -8.64
N LEU A 105 -5.60 -7.19 -8.41
CA LEU A 105 -4.18 -7.34 -8.10
C LEU A 105 -3.93 -8.07 -6.78
N ILE A 106 -4.72 -7.78 -5.75
CA ILE A 106 -4.63 -8.48 -4.46
C ILE A 106 -4.96 -9.97 -4.65
N LEU A 107 -6.01 -10.30 -5.41
CA LEU A 107 -6.35 -11.69 -5.74
C LEU A 107 -5.24 -12.38 -6.52
N ALA A 108 -4.64 -11.71 -7.51
CA ALA A 108 -3.51 -12.23 -8.27
C ALA A 108 -2.30 -12.55 -7.35
N LEU A 109 -2.02 -11.70 -6.38
CA LEU A 109 -0.95 -11.88 -5.39
C LEU A 109 -1.25 -12.94 -4.32
N ALA A 110 -2.52 -13.33 -4.16
CA ALA A 110 -2.92 -14.39 -3.23
C ALA A 110 -2.66 -15.79 -3.79
N PHE A 111 -2.63 -15.98 -5.11
CA PHE A 111 -2.32 -17.27 -5.75
C PHE A 111 -1.03 -17.95 -5.26
N PRO A 112 0.14 -17.27 -5.19
CA PRO A 112 1.35 -17.91 -4.69
C PRO A 112 1.23 -18.37 -3.23
N VAL A 113 0.43 -17.69 -2.41
CA VAL A 113 0.16 -18.11 -1.02
C VAL A 113 -0.60 -19.44 -1.01
N ILE A 114 -1.65 -19.55 -1.84
CA ILE A 114 -2.46 -20.75 -1.98
C ILE A 114 -1.60 -21.93 -2.45
N GLU A 115 -0.75 -21.72 -3.46
CA GLU A 115 0.15 -22.76 -3.98
C GLU A 115 1.08 -23.31 -2.90
N ASN A 116 1.68 -22.44 -2.10
CA ASN A 116 2.58 -22.85 -1.02
C ASN A 116 1.85 -23.63 0.09
N ILE A 117 0.62 -23.23 0.44
CA ILE A 117 -0.21 -23.96 1.41
C ILE A 117 -0.54 -25.37 0.90
N LEU A 118 -0.91 -25.50 -0.38
CA LEU A 118 -1.19 -26.81 -0.99
C LEU A 118 0.03 -27.72 -0.98
N LYS A 119 1.22 -27.19 -1.32
CA LYS A 119 2.48 -27.95 -1.27
C LYS A 119 2.78 -28.44 0.15
N PHE A 120 2.60 -27.59 1.15
CA PHE A 120 2.82 -27.95 2.55
C PHE A 120 1.86 -29.06 3.02
N GLY A 121 0.57 -28.95 2.67
CA GLY A 121 -0.42 -29.98 2.99
C GLY A 121 -0.15 -31.33 2.30
N LEU A 122 0.25 -31.31 1.03
CA LEU A 122 0.64 -32.52 0.29
C LEU A 122 1.90 -33.18 0.88
N ALA A 123 2.88 -32.38 1.31
CA ALA A 123 4.10 -32.90 1.94
C ALA A 123 3.82 -33.65 3.25
N LEU A 124 2.81 -33.21 4.02
CA LEU A 124 2.38 -33.88 5.25
C LEU A 124 1.58 -35.18 5.01
N LEU A 125 0.98 -35.34 3.83
CA LEU A 125 0.09 -36.46 3.51
C LEU A 125 0.78 -37.55 2.69
N GLY A 126 1.89 -37.22 2.01
CA GLY A 126 2.73 -38.14 1.24
C GLY A 126 4.00 -38.62 1.94
N GLY A 127 4.18 -38.28 3.22
CA GLY A 127 5.27 -38.74 4.09
C GLY A 127 4.79 -39.71 5.18
#